data_AF-A0A1L9RFV9-F1
#
_entry.id   AF-A0A1L9RFV9-F1
#
_cell.length_a   1.000
_cell.length_b   1.000
_cell.length_c   1.000
_cell.angle_alpha   90.00
_cell.angle_beta   90.00
_cell.angle_gamma   90.00
#
_symmetry.space_group_name_H-M   'P 1'
#
loop_
_entity.id
_entity.type
_entity.pdbx_description
1 polymer ?
#
loop_
_entity_poly.entity_id
_entity_poly.type
_entity_poly.pdbx_seq_one_letter_code
_entity_poly.pdbx_strand_id
1 'polypeptide(L)'
;MFTAQISGLSSAILPIPDSIGQGVVLFVLATGIVLFRLIEHREIEAVEVFIMLSLLVAHHGACRVPFWKQPMTIFVYLGELICLLALSAWFWFRGMDMLPRSCVDDYAFFFAKVSIWHWFRKLNQAFIVITIVGAAPGIIYYMSWLFTLTVLRIIYGQQVDEDHEMATGSLEFVINAGVIAYVELAIKWNHISGVYDLSSPGQYMPFFIALAQLFTTLYQLGKHGLIQEYAGDGGDFECPHKTATATDVELAPTTH
;
A
#
# COMPACT_ATOMS: atom_id res chain seq x y z
N MET A 1 8.50 3.49 4.69
CA MET A 1 7.27 3.91 5.39
C MET A 1 6.97 5.41 5.24
N PHE A 2 7.82 6.30 5.77
CA PHE A 2 7.61 7.76 5.69
C PHE A 2 7.47 8.29 4.24
N THR A 3 8.23 7.71 3.31
CA THR A 3 8.23 8.05 1.88
C THR A 3 6.93 7.69 1.17
N ALA A 4 6.41 6.49 1.42
CA ALA A 4 5.12 6.03 0.91
C ALA A 4 3.96 6.90 1.46
N GLN A 5 4.09 7.39 2.69
CA GLN A 5 3.07 8.26 3.31
C GLN A 5 3.12 9.69 2.81
N ILE A 6 4.33 10.28 2.68
CA ILE A 6 4.50 11.57 2.02
C ILE A 6 3.97 11.46 0.59
N SER A 7 4.20 10.34 -0.09
CA SER A 7 3.63 10.10 -1.42
C SER A 7 2.10 10.02 -1.40
N GLY A 8 1.51 9.27 -0.47
CA GLY A 8 0.05 9.15 -0.35
C GLY A 8 -0.63 10.49 -0.04
N LEU A 9 -0.02 11.27 0.86
CA LEU A 9 -0.48 12.61 1.20
C LEU A 9 -0.29 13.59 0.03
N SER A 10 0.87 13.53 -0.64
CA SER A 10 1.15 14.37 -1.82
C SER A 10 0.23 14.03 -2.97
N SER A 11 -0.13 12.76 -3.16
CA SER A 11 -1.09 12.32 -4.19
C SER A 11 -2.53 12.73 -3.87
N ALA A 12 -2.86 13.00 -2.60
CA ALA A 12 -4.17 13.55 -2.22
C ALA A 12 -4.24 15.07 -2.44
N ILE A 13 -3.10 15.75 -2.51
CA ILE A 13 -3.00 17.21 -2.70
C ILE A 13 -2.67 17.56 -4.16
N LEU A 14 -1.98 16.66 -4.88
CA LEU A 14 -1.50 16.84 -6.24
C LEU A 14 -1.87 15.62 -7.09
N PRO A 15 -2.49 15.79 -8.27
CA PRO A 15 -2.79 14.69 -9.20
C PRO A 15 -1.49 14.21 -9.87
N ILE A 16 -0.69 13.43 -9.15
CA ILE A 16 0.56 12.83 -9.63
C ILE A 16 0.23 11.46 -10.25
N PRO A 17 0.80 11.10 -11.43
CA PRO A 17 0.54 9.81 -12.07
C PRO A 17 0.89 8.61 -11.18
N ASP A 18 0.04 7.58 -11.27
CA ASP A 18 -0.12 6.44 -10.33
C ASP A 18 1.05 5.43 -10.27
N SER A 19 2.23 5.78 -10.77
CA SER A 19 3.41 4.88 -10.76
C SER A 19 3.91 4.58 -9.34
N ILE A 20 3.58 5.41 -8.36
CA ILE A 20 4.08 5.26 -6.99
C ILE A 20 3.32 4.16 -6.23
N GLY A 21 2.00 4.08 -6.40
CA GLY A 21 1.19 3.04 -5.77
C GLY A 21 1.62 1.63 -6.20
N GLN A 22 1.91 1.43 -7.49
CA GLN A 22 2.43 0.17 -8.01
C GLN A 22 3.76 -0.25 -7.36
N GLY A 23 4.65 0.72 -7.13
CA GLY A 23 5.94 0.46 -6.48
C GLY A 23 5.79 -0.02 -5.03
N VAL A 24 4.80 0.49 -4.30
CA VAL A 24 4.56 0.04 -2.92
C VAL A 24 3.93 -1.36 -2.87
N VAL A 25 3.03 -1.67 -3.80
CA VAL A 25 2.47 -3.03 -3.95
C VAL A 25 3.59 -4.05 -4.18
N LEU A 26 4.47 -3.81 -5.17
CA LEU A 26 5.63 -4.68 -5.42
C LEU A 26 6.57 -4.79 -4.22
N PHE A 27 6.75 -3.69 -3.47
CA PHE A 27 7.54 -3.69 -2.25
C PHE A 27 6.95 -4.58 -1.16
N VAL A 28 5.63 -4.48 -0.93
CA VAL A 28 4.90 -5.31 0.04
C VAL A 28 4.98 -6.77 -0.37
N LEU A 29 4.78 -7.09 -1.65
CA LEU A 29 4.93 -8.43 -2.18
C LEU A 29 6.33 -9.01 -1.94
N ALA A 30 7.37 -8.29 -2.34
CA ALA A 30 8.75 -8.74 -2.21
C ALA A 30 9.12 -8.97 -0.74
N THR A 31 8.75 -8.04 0.14
CA THR A 31 9.02 -8.14 1.58
C THR A 31 8.21 -9.28 2.21
N GLY A 32 6.96 -9.50 1.79
CA GLY A 32 6.13 -10.62 2.21
C GLY A 32 6.71 -11.98 1.81
N ILE A 33 7.25 -12.10 0.59
CA ILE A 33 7.94 -13.31 0.12
C ILE A 33 9.19 -13.59 0.95
N VAL A 34 10.02 -12.56 1.21
CA VAL A 34 11.21 -12.69 2.04
C VAL A 34 10.83 -13.13 3.46
N LEU A 35 9.80 -12.51 4.05
CA LEU A 35 9.30 -12.89 5.37
C LEU A 35 8.84 -14.35 5.40
N PHE A 36 8.07 -14.77 4.39
CA PHE A 36 7.60 -16.16 4.29
C PHE A 36 8.78 -17.14 4.22
N ARG A 37 9.79 -16.84 3.40
CA ARG A 37 11.00 -17.66 3.28
C ARG A 37 11.77 -17.76 4.60
N LEU A 38 11.92 -16.65 5.33
CA LEU A 38 12.61 -16.63 6.63
C LEU A 38 11.84 -17.47 7.67
N ILE A 39 10.52 -17.42 7.65
CA ILE A 39 9.65 -18.25 8.50
C ILE A 39 9.83 -19.73 8.19
N GLU A 40 9.87 -20.10 6.90
CA GLU A 40 10.04 -21.49 6.46
C GLU A 40 11.39 -22.07 6.91
N HIS A 41 12.47 -21.29 6.77
CA HIS A 41 13.80 -21.70 7.22
C HIS A 41 14.01 -21.58 8.74
N ARG A 42 13.05 -21.01 9.48
CA ARG A 42 13.13 -20.75 10.93
C ARG A 42 14.36 -19.92 11.33
N GLU A 43 14.77 -19.01 10.46
CA GLU A 43 15.89 -18.09 10.68
C GLU A 43 15.47 -16.81 11.41
N ILE A 44 14.18 -16.69 11.75
CA ILE A 44 13.57 -15.49 12.31
C ILE A 44 12.84 -15.81 13.61
N GLU A 45 12.90 -14.89 14.56
CA GLU A 45 12.22 -15.03 15.85
C GLU A 45 10.74 -14.61 15.76
N ALA A 46 9.92 -15.12 16.68
CA ALA A 46 8.49 -14.76 16.70
C ALA A 46 8.26 -13.24 16.83
N VAL A 47 9.11 -12.55 17.61
CA VAL A 47 9.02 -11.10 17.82
C VAL A 47 9.35 -10.30 16.54
N GLU A 48 10.30 -10.77 15.75
CA GLU A 48 10.70 -10.15 14.49
C GLU A 48 9.62 -10.32 13.42
N VAL A 49 9.03 -11.53 13.32
CA VAL A 49 7.89 -11.79 12.42
C VAL A 49 6.74 -10.85 12.75
N PHE A 50 6.45 -10.66 14.03
CA PHE A 50 5.39 -9.79 14.48
C PHE A 50 5.61 -8.32 14.05
N ILE A 51 6.84 -7.80 14.20
CA ILE A 51 7.20 -6.45 13.75
C ILE A 51 7.06 -6.33 12.23
N MET A 52 7.62 -7.27 11.48
CA MET A 52 7.58 -7.28 10.01
C MET A 52 6.14 -7.33 9.49
N LEU A 53 5.30 -8.18 10.09
CA LEU A 53 3.90 -8.31 9.73
C LEU A 53 3.12 -7.01 10.02
N SER A 54 3.36 -6.37 11.17
CA SER A 54 2.73 -5.10 11.53
C SER A 54 3.10 -3.99 10.53
N LEU A 55 4.37 -3.94 10.12
CA LEU A 55 4.83 -3.01 9.09
C LEU A 55 4.17 -3.29 7.74
N LEU A 56 4.07 -4.55 7.32
CA LEU A 56 3.44 -4.89 6.04
C LEU A 56 1.97 -4.51 6.00
N VAL A 57 1.23 -4.78 7.09
CA VAL A 57 -0.18 -4.39 7.22
C VAL A 57 -0.33 -2.86 7.17
N ALA A 58 0.54 -2.12 7.86
CA ALA A 58 0.52 -0.67 7.83
C ALA A 58 0.83 -0.10 6.43
N HIS A 59 1.82 -0.67 5.72
CA HIS A 59 2.12 -0.26 4.34
C HIS A 59 0.96 -0.56 3.40
N HIS A 60 0.34 -1.72 3.54
CA HIS A 60 -0.81 -2.09 2.74
C HIS A 60 -2.00 -1.14 2.96
N GLY A 61 -2.28 -0.76 4.20
CA GLY A 61 -3.32 0.22 4.53
C GLY A 61 -3.04 1.65 4.02
N ALA A 62 -1.77 2.00 3.82
CA ALA A 62 -1.37 3.30 3.26
C ALA A 62 -1.45 3.36 1.72
N CYS A 63 -1.56 2.20 1.04
CA CYS A 63 -1.65 2.14 -0.41
C CYS A 63 -3.06 2.46 -0.89
N ARG A 64 -3.25 3.65 -1.47
CA ARG A 64 -4.43 3.93 -2.30
C ARG A 64 -4.17 3.45 -3.72
N VAL A 65 -4.75 2.31 -4.08
CA VAL A 65 -4.74 1.86 -5.47
C VAL A 65 -5.95 2.50 -6.18
N PRO A 66 -5.74 3.35 -7.19
CA PRO A 66 -6.83 3.89 -8.00
C PRO A 66 -7.43 2.76 -8.83
N PHE A 67 -8.53 2.25 -8.30
CA PHE A 67 -9.23 1.06 -8.78
C PHE A 67 -9.82 1.18 -10.18
N TRP A 68 -9.92 2.40 -10.71
CA TRP A 68 -10.52 2.64 -12.03
C TRP A 68 -9.58 2.40 -13.20
N LYS A 69 -8.26 2.55 -13.00
CA LYS A 69 -7.31 2.67 -14.12
C LYS A 69 -6.64 1.35 -14.52
N GLN A 70 -6.43 0.40 -13.60
CA GLN A 70 -5.61 -0.80 -13.87
C GLN A 70 -6.12 -2.06 -13.14
N PRO A 71 -6.88 -2.95 -13.81
CA PRO A 71 -7.47 -4.13 -13.17
C PRO A 71 -6.43 -5.12 -12.64
N MET A 72 -5.28 -5.26 -13.31
CA MET A 72 -4.20 -6.16 -12.87
C MET A 72 -3.62 -5.77 -11.51
N THR A 73 -3.41 -4.47 -11.26
CA THR A 73 -2.89 -3.98 -9.98
C THR A 73 -3.84 -4.26 -8.83
N ILE A 74 -5.15 -4.22 -9.08
CA ILE A 74 -6.17 -4.53 -8.07
C ILE A 74 -6.15 -6.02 -7.70
N PHE A 75 -6.02 -6.92 -8.67
CA PHE A 75 -5.92 -8.35 -8.38
C PHE A 75 -4.68 -8.67 -7.55
N VAL A 76 -3.54 -8.06 -7.89
CA VAL A 76 -2.31 -8.20 -7.10
C VAL A 76 -2.52 -7.66 -5.67
N TYR A 77 -3.10 -6.46 -5.54
CA TYR A 77 -3.39 -5.85 -4.25
C TYR A 77 -4.34 -6.72 -3.38
N LEU A 78 -5.43 -7.24 -3.95
CA LEU A 78 -6.35 -8.14 -3.24
C LEU A 78 -5.70 -9.48 -2.88
N GLY A 79 -4.87 -10.03 -3.78
CA GLY A 79 -4.09 -11.22 -3.51
C GLY A 79 -3.15 -11.02 -2.33
N GLU A 80 -2.42 -9.90 -2.31
CA GLU A 80 -1.56 -9.50 -1.19
C GLU A 80 -2.34 -9.37 0.12
N LEU A 81 -3.50 -8.70 0.09
CA LEU A 81 -4.37 -8.56 1.26
C LEU A 81 -4.75 -9.93 1.84
N ILE A 82 -5.19 -10.86 0.98
CA ILE A 82 -5.59 -12.21 1.38
C ILE A 82 -4.38 -12.98 1.94
N CYS A 83 -3.22 -12.90 1.29
CA CYS A 83 -1.98 -13.53 1.75
C CYS A 83 -1.54 -12.98 3.11
N LEU A 84 -1.56 -11.65 3.31
CA LEU A 84 -1.21 -11.02 4.59
C LEU A 84 -2.19 -11.40 5.70
N LEU A 85 -3.50 -11.44 5.42
CA LEU A 85 -4.50 -11.89 6.39
C LEU A 85 -4.31 -13.36 6.77
N ALA A 86 -4.05 -14.23 5.79
CA ALA A 86 -3.78 -15.65 6.02
C ALA A 86 -2.50 -15.86 6.84
N LEU A 87 -1.42 -15.13 6.51
CA LEU A 87 -0.16 -15.18 7.24
C LEU A 87 -0.34 -14.66 8.67
N SER A 88 -1.09 -13.57 8.85
CA SER A 88 -1.40 -13.01 10.17
C SER A 88 -2.21 -13.99 11.02
N ALA A 89 -3.24 -14.59 10.45
CA ALA A 89 -4.03 -15.62 11.13
C ALA A 89 -3.16 -16.81 11.51
N TRP A 90 -2.36 -17.34 10.57
CA TRP A 90 -1.45 -18.43 10.87
C TRP A 90 -0.48 -18.07 12.00
N PHE A 91 0.14 -16.88 11.96
CA PHE A 91 1.10 -16.43 12.95
C PHE A 91 0.51 -16.42 14.37
N TRP A 92 -0.65 -15.79 14.55
CA TRP A 92 -1.28 -15.63 15.87
C TRP A 92 -1.88 -16.93 16.42
N PHE A 93 -2.40 -17.80 15.55
CA PHE A 93 -3.00 -19.06 15.97
C PHE A 93 -1.96 -20.17 16.17
N ARG A 94 -0.96 -20.26 15.30
CA ARG A 94 -0.03 -21.40 15.26
C ARG A 94 1.44 -21.03 15.14
N GLY A 95 1.78 -19.97 14.40
CA GLY A 95 3.17 -19.59 14.12
C GLY A 95 3.96 -19.24 15.37
N MET A 96 3.38 -18.53 16.33
CA MET A 96 4.07 -18.22 17.59
C MET A 96 4.49 -19.47 18.38
N ASP A 97 3.74 -20.58 18.31
CA ASP A 97 4.14 -21.80 19.03
C ASP A 97 5.21 -22.61 18.27
N MET A 98 5.46 -22.31 17.00
CA MET A 98 6.41 -23.02 16.14
C MET A 98 7.76 -22.33 15.99
N LEU A 99 7.78 -21.00 16.15
CA LEU A 99 8.98 -20.18 15.98
C LEU A 99 9.84 -20.18 17.25
N PRO A 100 11.17 -20.04 17.11
CA PRO A 100 12.05 -19.91 18.27
C PRO A 100 11.72 -18.65 19.07
N ARG A 101 11.93 -18.73 20.39
CA ARG A 101 11.77 -17.62 21.32
C ARG A 101 13.13 -17.02 21.63
N SER A 102 13.21 -15.69 21.64
CA SER A 102 14.42 -14.99 22.06
C SER A 102 14.61 -15.08 23.59
N CYS A 103 13.51 -14.91 24.32
CA CYS A 103 13.50 -14.84 25.78
C CYS A 103 12.27 -15.54 26.39
N VAL A 104 12.26 -15.66 27.73
CA VAL A 104 11.11 -16.18 28.50
C VAL A 104 9.87 -15.29 28.31
N ASP A 105 10.07 -13.98 28.20
CA ASP A 105 9.03 -12.98 27.94
C ASP A 105 9.47 -12.03 26.83
N ASP A 106 8.87 -12.16 25.65
CA ASP A 106 8.95 -11.16 24.59
C ASP A 106 7.84 -10.12 24.78
N TYR A 107 8.16 -8.84 24.56
CA TYR A 107 7.29 -7.71 24.88
C TYR A 107 6.80 -6.96 23.64
N ALA A 108 5.52 -6.63 23.60
CA ALA A 108 4.92 -5.74 22.62
C ALA A 108 4.56 -4.40 23.25
N PHE A 109 4.52 -3.35 22.41
CA PHE A 109 3.99 -2.06 22.83
C PHE A 109 2.46 -2.07 22.82
N PHE A 110 1.83 -1.80 23.96
CA PHE A 110 0.39 -1.50 24.01
C PHE A 110 0.16 -0.37 25.01
N PHE A 111 0.78 0.80 24.74
CA PHE A 111 0.88 1.92 25.69
C PHE A 111 1.59 1.60 27.02
N ALA A 112 2.03 0.35 27.19
CA ALA A 112 2.84 -0.19 28.27
C ALA A 112 3.61 -1.41 27.76
N LYS A 113 4.59 -1.88 28.55
CA LYS A 113 5.36 -3.09 28.27
C LYS A 113 4.51 -4.32 28.59
N VAL A 114 4.03 -5.02 27.55
CA VAL A 114 3.10 -6.15 27.69
C VAL A 114 3.71 -7.41 27.08
N SER A 115 3.65 -8.55 27.77
CA SER A 115 4.12 -9.84 27.25
C SER A 115 3.21 -10.31 26.10
N ILE A 116 3.81 -10.64 24.95
CA ILE A 116 3.12 -11.06 23.73
C ILE A 116 2.36 -12.37 23.95
N TRP A 117 2.89 -13.24 24.82
CA TRP A 117 2.44 -14.62 25.00
C TRP A 117 1.13 -14.77 25.78
N HIS A 118 0.71 -13.74 26.51
CA HIS A 118 -0.42 -13.81 27.44
C HIS A 118 -1.71 -13.28 26.81
N TRP A 119 -2.38 -12.33 27.49
CA TRP A 119 -3.66 -11.76 27.05
C TRP A 119 -3.56 -11.04 25.70
N PHE A 120 -2.38 -10.48 25.38
CA PHE A 120 -2.14 -9.78 24.12
C PHE A 120 -2.32 -10.71 22.91
N ARG A 121 -1.87 -11.98 22.99
CA ARG A 121 -2.14 -13.00 21.98
C ARG A 121 -3.63 -13.19 21.74
N LYS A 122 -4.42 -13.31 22.80
CA LYS A 122 -5.88 -13.52 22.71
C LYS A 122 -6.59 -12.33 22.09
N LEU A 123 -6.17 -11.13 22.45
CA LEU A 123 -6.66 -9.90 21.85
C LEU A 123 -6.35 -9.83 20.34
N ASN A 124 -5.12 -10.16 19.92
CA ASN A 124 -4.79 -10.18 18.49
C ASN A 124 -5.53 -11.29 17.72
N GLN A 125 -5.71 -12.46 18.32
CA GLN A 125 -6.55 -13.52 17.74
C GLN A 125 -7.98 -13.03 17.51
N ALA A 126 -8.57 -12.31 18.49
CA ALA A 126 -9.90 -11.73 18.35
C ALA A 126 -9.94 -10.66 17.25
N PHE A 127 -8.94 -9.77 17.18
CA PHE A 127 -8.86 -8.77 16.12
C PHE A 127 -8.79 -9.40 14.73
N ILE A 128 -7.97 -10.44 14.54
CA ILE A 128 -7.90 -11.14 13.25
C ILE A 128 -9.26 -11.74 12.86
N VAL A 129 -9.99 -12.35 13.80
CA VAL A 129 -11.33 -12.88 13.51
C VAL A 129 -12.28 -11.75 13.10
N ILE A 130 -12.30 -10.64 13.83
CA ILE A 130 -13.12 -9.47 13.50
C ILE A 130 -12.75 -8.93 12.12
N THR A 131 -11.46 -8.80 11.81
CA THR A 131 -10.97 -8.31 10.52
C THR A 131 -11.40 -9.24 9.38
N ILE A 132 -11.28 -10.56 9.53
CA ILE A 132 -11.70 -11.52 8.49
C ILE A 132 -13.22 -11.43 8.26
N VAL A 133 -14.01 -11.42 9.33
CA VAL A 133 -15.48 -11.33 9.25
C VAL A 133 -15.92 -10.00 8.66
N GLY A 134 -15.23 -8.90 8.99
CA GLY A 134 -15.53 -7.57 8.44
C GLY A 134 -15.06 -7.38 6.99
N ALA A 135 -13.90 -7.91 6.63
CA ALA A 135 -13.31 -7.74 5.31
C ALA A 135 -13.93 -8.66 4.25
N ALA A 136 -14.31 -9.89 4.61
CA ALA A 136 -14.79 -10.86 3.63
C ALA A 136 -16.04 -10.39 2.83
N PRO A 137 -17.09 -9.83 3.46
CA PRO A 137 -18.23 -9.28 2.72
C PRO A 137 -17.82 -8.13 1.80
N GLY A 138 -16.93 -7.25 2.25
CA GLY A 138 -16.41 -6.14 1.45
C GLY A 138 -15.65 -6.63 0.22
N ILE A 139 -14.78 -7.62 0.38
CA ILE A 139 -14.03 -8.24 -0.73
C ILE A 139 -14.98 -8.93 -1.72
N ILE A 140 -15.98 -9.68 -1.24
CA ILE A 140 -16.94 -10.38 -2.10
C ILE A 140 -17.78 -9.37 -2.90
N TYR A 141 -18.33 -8.36 -2.21
CA TYR A 141 -19.09 -7.29 -2.85
C TYR A 141 -18.25 -6.59 -3.93
N TYR A 142 -17.01 -6.25 -3.59
CA TYR A 142 -16.08 -5.57 -4.49
C TYR A 142 -15.70 -6.43 -5.71
N MET A 143 -15.40 -7.72 -5.53
CA MET A 143 -15.11 -8.63 -6.63
C MET A 143 -16.32 -8.83 -7.55
N SER A 144 -17.52 -8.86 -6.99
CA SER A 144 -18.78 -8.97 -7.74
C SER A 144 -19.06 -7.70 -8.56
N TRP A 145 -18.76 -6.53 -7.98
CA TRP A 145 -18.85 -5.24 -8.65
C TRP A 145 -17.86 -5.14 -9.83
N LEU A 146 -16.58 -5.47 -9.59
CA LEU A 146 -15.55 -5.46 -10.64
C LEU A 146 -15.86 -6.44 -11.78
N PHE A 147 -16.38 -7.62 -11.44
CA PHE A 147 -16.79 -8.60 -12.45
C PHE A 147 -17.91 -8.03 -13.32
N THR A 148 -18.93 -7.44 -12.71
CA THR A 148 -20.04 -6.77 -13.43
C THR A 148 -19.53 -5.65 -14.33
N LEU A 149 -18.66 -4.77 -13.83
CA LEU A 149 -18.07 -3.70 -14.63
C LEU A 149 -17.23 -4.22 -15.80
N THR A 150 -16.45 -5.29 -15.58
CA THR A 150 -15.64 -5.89 -16.64
C THR A 150 -16.53 -6.46 -17.75
N VAL A 151 -17.62 -7.16 -17.39
CA VAL A 151 -18.59 -7.67 -18.35
C VAL A 151 -19.31 -6.54 -19.09
N LEU A 152 -19.74 -5.49 -18.39
CA LEU A 152 -20.39 -4.33 -19.01
C LEU A 152 -19.45 -3.58 -19.97
N ARG A 153 -18.17 -3.42 -19.63
CA ARG A 153 -17.17 -2.82 -20.54
C ARG A 153 -16.99 -3.65 -21.81
N ILE A 154 -16.98 -4.98 -21.71
CA ILE A 154 -16.85 -5.87 -22.86
C ILE A 154 -18.09 -5.78 -23.77
N ILE A 155 -19.29 -5.71 -23.18
CA ILE A 155 -20.55 -5.74 -23.94
C ILE A 155 -20.90 -4.38 -24.54
N TYR A 156 -20.77 -3.30 -23.76
CA TYR A 156 -21.29 -1.97 -24.12
C TYR A 156 -20.21 -0.97 -24.53
N GLY A 157 -18.92 -1.29 -24.36
CA GLY A 157 -17.82 -0.38 -24.69
C GLY A 157 -17.81 0.93 -23.89
N GLN A 158 -18.57 1.00 -22.80
CA GLN A 158 -18.79 2.23 -22.06
C GLN A 158 -17.66 2.51 -21.06
N GLN A 159 -17.02 3.67 -21.21
CA GLN A 159 -16.04 4.20 -20.29
C GLN A 159 -16.79 5.01 -19.23
N VAL A 160 -16.98 4.43 -18.05
CA VAL A 160 -17.58 5.13 -16.90
C VAL A 160 -16.46 5.88 -16.19
N ASP A 161 -16.49 7.21 -16.28
CA ASP A 161 -15.69 8.10 -15.41
C ASP A 161 -16.44 8.26 -14.08
N GLU A 162 -15.92 7.62 -13.04
CA GLU A 162 -16.37 7.83 -11.66
C GLU A 162 -15.30 8.61 -10.89
N ASP A 163 -15.54 9.92 -10.76
CA ASP A 163 -14.77 10.79 -9.88
C ASP A 163 -15.24 10.61 -8.43
N HIS A 164 -14.60 9.69 -7.72
CA HIS A 164 -14.75 9.57 -6.27
C HIS A 164 -13.43 9.91 -5.58
N GLU A 165 -13.34 11.16 -5.13
CA GLU A 165 -12.27 11.62 -4.24
C GLU A 165 -12.45 11.00 -2.84
N MET A 166 -11.56 10.08 -2.48
CA MET A 166 -11.49 9.57 -1.10
C MET A 166 -10.58 10.46 -0.26
N ALA A 167 -11.19 11.39 0.47
CA ALA A 167 -10.51 12.25 1.45
C ALA A 167 -10.41 11.56 2.82
N THR A 168 -9.31 10.85 3.08
CA THR A 168 -9.01 10.19 4.38
C THR A 168 -7.58 10.44 4.88
N GLY A 169 -6.93 11.54 4.46
CA GLY A 169 -5.49 11.74 4.68
C GLY A 169 -5.02 11.96 6.13
N SER A 170 -5.85 12.53 7.02
CA SER A 170 -5.40 12.92 8.36
C SER A 170 -5.33 11.76 9.36
N LEU A 171 -6.33 10.87 9.34
CA LEU A 171 -6.40 9.71 10.25
C LEU A 171 -5.30 8.68 9.94
N GLU A 172 -4.98 8.51 8.66
CA GLU A 172 -3.90 7.64 8.21
C GLU A 172 -2.55 8.08 8.76
N PHE A 173 -2.26 9.38 8.79
CA PHE A 173 -1.00 9.90 9.32
C PHE A 173 -0.82 9.55 10.82
N VAL A 174 -1.88 9.71 11.61
CA VAL A 174 -1.84 9.41 13.05
C VAL A 174 -1.63 7.92 13.30
N ILE A 175 -2.36 7.06 12.59
CA ILE A 175 -2.20 5.60 12.70
C ILE A 175 -0.77 5.20 12.37
N ASN A 176 -0.23 5.75 11.28
CA ASN A 176 1.11 5.48 10.82
C ASN A 176 2.21 5.91 11.80
N ALA A 177 2.09 7.11 12.38
CA ALA A 177 3.00 7.57 13.44
C ALA A 177 2.92 6.65 14.67
N GLY A 178 1.72 6.18 15.01
CA GLY A 178 1.50 5.18 16.06
C GLY A 178 2.22 3.86 15.77
N VAL A 179 2.15 3.34 14.54
CA VAL A 179 2.86 2.12 14.12
C VAL A 179 4.39 2.28 14.20
N ILE A 180 4.92 3.45 13.84
CA ILE A 180 6.37 3.71 13.96
C ILE A 180 6.78 3.67 15.44
N ALA A 181 6.07 4.42 16.29
CA ALA A 181 6.35 4.41 17.73
C ALA A 181 6.22 3.01 18.33
N TYR A 182 5.22 2.25 17.88
CA TYR A 182 5.00 0.87 18.25
C TYR A 182 6.21 -0.02 17.95
N VAL A 183 6.73 0.06 16.72
CA VAL A 183 7.85 -0.76 16.25
C VAL A 183 9.15 -0.39 16.98
N GLU A 184 9.46 0.91 17.10
CA GLU A 184 10.68 1.37 17.78
C GLU A 184 10.71 0.95 19.25
N LEU A 185 9.55 1.04 19.94
CA LEU A 185 9.44 0.60 21.33
C LEU A 185 9.55 -0.91 21.47
N ALA A 186 8.96 -1.67 20.55
CA ALA A 186 9.10 -3.13 20.52
C ALA A 186 10.57 -3.56 20.31
N ILE A 187 11.28 -2.93 19.37
CA ILE A 187 12.72 -3.17 19.15
C ILE A 187 13.52 -2.85 20.42
N LYS A 188 13.29 -1.67 21.01
CA LYS A 188 13.99 -1.21 22.21
C LYS A 188 13.76 -2.13 23.41
N TRP A 189 12.56 -2.64 23.60
CA TRP A 189 12.22 -3.46 24.76
C TRP A 189 12.65 -4.93 24.64
N ASN A 190 12.81 -5.44 23.43
CA ASN A 190 13.30 -6.80 23.17
C ASN A 190 14.80 -6.85 22.86
N HIS A 191 15.50 -5.71 22.86
CA HIS A 191 16.93 -5.63 22.56
C HIS A 191 17.32 -6.28 21.22
N ILE A 192 16.43 -6.19 20.22
CA ILE A 192 16.71 -6.72 18.89
C ILE A 192 17.86 -5.89 18.30
N SER A 193 19.00 -6.53 18.09
CA SER A 193 20.24 -5.91 17.61
C SER A 193 20.47 -6.28 16.14
N GLY A 194 21.25 -5.47 15.42
CA GLY A 194 21.47 -5.67 13.98
C GLY A 194 20.35 -5.16 13.08
N VAL A 195 19.27 -4.56 13.62
CA VAL A 195 18.20 -3.91 12.82
C VAL A 195 18.67 -2.62 12.15
N TYR A 196 19.66 -1.95 12.75
CA TYR A 196 20.25 -0.72 12.20
C TYR A 196 21.50 -0.98 11.35
N ASP A 197 21.89 -2.25 11.18
CA ASP A 197 23.08 -2.63 10.42
C ASP A 197 22.69 -3.07 9.01
N LEU A 198 23.05 -2.27 8.00
CA LEU A 198 22.79 -2.52 6.58
C LEU A 198 23.55 -3.75 6.00
N SER A 199 24.05 -4.65 6.84
CA SER A 199 24.85 -5.81 6.44
C SER A 199 24.00 -6.98 5.92
N SER A 200 22.69 -7.00 6.20
CA SER A 200 21.82 -8.08 5.76
C SER A 200 21.07 -7.75 4.45
N PRO A 201 20.98 -8.69 3.48
CA PRO A 201 20.23 -8.49 2.23
C PRO A 201 18.76 -8.14 2.46
N GLY A 202 18.17 -8.64 3.55
CA GLY A 202 16.78 -8.39 3.95
C GLY A 202 16.50 -6.95 4.37
N GLN A 203 17.51 -6.18 4.78
CA GLN A 203 17.39 -4.77 5.12
C GLN A 203 17.81 -3.85 3.97
N TYR A 204 18.79 -4.27 3.19
CA TYR A 204 19.27 -3.54 2.02
C TYR A 204 18.17 -3.34 0.98
N MET A 205 17.41 -4.38 0.65
CA MET A 205 16.39 -4.31 -0.40
C MET A 205 15.25 -3.32 -0.05
N PRO A 206 14.65 -3.33 1.16
CA PRO A 206 13.69 -2.31 1.58
C PRO A 206 14.24 -0.89 1.62
N PHE A 207 15.50 -0.71 2.03
CA PHE A 207 16.14 0.60 2.08
C PHE A 207 16.22 1.24 0.69
N PHE A 208 16.73 0.51 -0.31
CA PHE A 208 16.84 1.05 -1.67
C PHE A 208 15.49 1.31 -2.33
N ILE A 209 14.48 0.49 -2.04
CA ILE A 209 13.12 0.71 -2.55
C ILE A 209 12.52 1.97 -1.93
N ALA A 210 12.66 2.14 -0.60
CA ALA A 210 12.20 3.35 0.07
C ALA A 210 12.92 4.61 -0.43
N LEU A 211 14.22 4.50 -0.71
CA LEU A 211 15.03 5.58 -1.26
C LEU A 211 14.63 5.94 -2.70
N ALA A 212 14.41 4.94 -3.56
CA ALA A 212 13.92 5.15 -4.92
C ALA A 212 12.54 5.82 -4.93
N GLN A 213 11.66 5.41 -4.01
CA GLN A 213 10.37 6.07 -3.79
C GLN A 213 10.53 7.51 -3.32
N LEU A 214 11.45 7.80 -2.39
CA LEU A 214 11.75 9.16 -1.95
C LEU A 214 12.20 10.05 -3.11
N PHE A 215 13.14 9.57 -3.94
CA PHE A 215 13.61 10.35 -5.07
C PHE A 215 12.52 10.60 -6.11
N THR A 216 11.68 9.60 -6.36
CA THR A 216 10.54 9.74 -7.27
C THR A 216 9.54 10.77 -6.76
N THR A 217 9.21 10.75 -5.46
CA THR A 217 8.27 11.72 -4.87
C THR A 217 8.85 13.13 -4.88
N LEU A 218 10.12 13.29 -4.50
CA LEU A 218 10.81 14.60 -4.53
C LEU A 218 10.91 15.15 -5.95
N TYR A 219 11.23 14.32 -6.94
CA TYR A 219 11.29 14.72 -8.33
C TYR A 219 9.92 15.20 -8.85
N GLN A 220 8.85 14.48 -8.54
CA GLN A 220 7.50 14.87 -8.93
C GLN A 220 7.06 16.16 -8.24
N LEU A 221 7.33 16.29 -6.93
CA LEU A 221 7.03 17.49 -6.17
C LEU A 221 7.77 18.72 -6.74
N GLY A 222 9.06 18.57 -7.03
CA GLY A 222 9.87 19.63 -7.64
C GLY A 222 9.39 20.02 -9.03
N LYS A 223 9.04 19.03 -9.87
CA LYS A 223 8.47 19.27 -11.20
C LYS A 223 7.15 20.04 -11.13
N HIS A 224 6.25 19.67 -10.21
CA HIS A 224 4.98 20.37 -10.02
C HIS A 224 5.16 21.78 -9.47
N GLY A 225 6.07 21.98 -8.52
CA GLY A 225 6.41 23.31 -8.01
C GLY A 225 6.91 24.26 -9.11
N LEU A 226 7.81 23.77 -9.98
CA LEU A 226 8.31 24.55 -11.11
C LEU A 226 7.21 24.88 -12.13
N ILE A 227 6.32 23.93 -12.45
CA ILE A 227 5.22 24.18 -13.40
C ILE A 227 4.22 25.19 -12.83
N GLN A 228 3.93 25.14 -11.53
CA GLN A 228 3.03 26.08 -10.87
C GLN A 228 3.60 27.50 -10.84
N GLU A 229 4.91 27.64 -10.66
CA GLU A 229 5.62 28.93 -10.71
C GLU A 229 5.58 29.54 -12.13
N TYR A 230 5.80 28.73 -13.18
CA TYR A 230 5.66 29.18 -14.58
C TYR A 230 4.22 29.53 -14.98
N ALA A 231 3.21 28.83 -14.43
CA ALA A 231 1.80 29.13 -14.69
C ALA A 231 1.30 30.36 -13.92
N GLY A 232 1.93 30.71 -12.79
CA GLY A 232 1.62 31.90 -12.00
C GLY A 232 2.15 33.21 -12.58
N ASP A 233 3.18 33.15 -13.43
CA ASP A 233 3.81 34.32 -14.08
C ASP A 233 3.45 34.46 -15.57
N GLY A 234 2.70 33.50 -16.12
CA GLY A 234 2.21 33.50 -17.51
C GLY A 234 0.85 34.17 -17.64
N GLY A 235 0.83 35.49 -17.79
CA GLY A 235 -0.35 36.20 -18.30
C GLY A 235 -0.81 35.61 -19.65
N ASP A 236 -2.11 35.36 -19.76
CA ASP A 236 -2.91 35.18 -20.98
C ASP A 236 -2.14 34.87 -22.27
N PHE A 237 -1.51 33.70 -22.35
CA PHE A 237 -1.16 33.11 -23.64
C PHE A 237 -2.25 32.10 -24.02
N GLU A 238 -3.27 32.62 -24.71
CA GLU A 238 -4.09 31.87 -25.64
C GLU A 238 -3.17 31.01 -26.52
N CYS A 239 -3.21 29.68 -26.35
CA CYS A 239 -2.65 28.76 -27.33
C CYS A 239 -3.67 28.61 -28.47
N PRO A 240 -3.39 29.12 -29.68
CA PRO A 240 -4.23 28.84 -30.83
C PRO A 240 -3.79 27.47 -31.34
N HIS A 241 -4.56 26.41 -31.12
CA HIS A 241 -4.65 25.24 -32.02
C HIS A 241 -5.57 24.17 -31.44
N LYS A 242 -6.87 24.32 -31.69
CA LYS A 242 -7.74 23.21 -32.12
C LYS A 242 -9.06 23.74 -32.66
N THR A 243 -8.99 24.31 -33.85
CA THR A 243 -10.15 24.45 -34.74
C THR A 243 -9.81 23.73 -36.04
N ALA A 244 -9.73 22.41 -35.97
CA ALA A 244 -9.99 21.57 -37.12
C ALA A 244 -11.46 21.15 -37.01
N THR A 245 -12.33 22.09 -37.32
CA THR A 245 -13.72 21.83 -37.69
C THR A 245 -13.69 20.79 -38.79
N ALA A 246 -14.36 19.66 -38.55
CA ALA A 246 -14.61 18.64 -39.56
C ALA A 246 -15.50 19.25 -40.65
N THR A 247 -14.87 19.83 -41.66
CA THR A 247 -15.51 20.23 -42.92
C THR A 247 -15.88 18.96 -43.69
N ASP A 248 -17.18 18.68 -43.74
CA ASP A 248 -17.92 18.33 -44.95
C ASP A 248 -17.27 17.30 -45.90
N VAL A 249 -17.56 16.02 -45.66
CA VAL A 249 -17.55 15.00 -46.71
C VAL A 249 -18.85 15.17 -47.50
N GLU A 250 -18.81 16.05 -48.48
CA GLU A 250 -19.85 16.21 -49.51
C GLU A 250 -19.80 15.00 -50.45
N LEU A 251 -20.75 14.07 -50.28
CA LEU A 251 -21.00 12.96 -51.19
C LEU A 251 -21.57 13.51 -52.51
N ALA A 252 -20.74 13.54 -53.54
CA ALA A 252 -21.17 13.82 -54.91
C ALA A 252 -22.12 12.70 -55.42
N PRO A 253 -23.21 13.04 -56.12
CA PRO A 253 -24.10 12.06 -56.74
C PRO A 253 -23.49 11.54 -58.05
N THR A 254 -23.35 10.23 -58.15
CA THR A 254 -23.03 9.54 -59.41
C THR A 254 -24.21 9.65 -60.38
N THR A 255 -23.97 10.30 -61.52
CA THR A 255 -24.81 10.24 -62.71
C THR A 255 -23.99 9.63 -63.86
N HIS A 256 -24.69 8.81 -64.64
CA HIS A 256 -24.28 8.01 -65.81
C HIS A 256 -23.71 6.61 -65.56
#